data_AF-A0A937VRH2-F1
#
_entry.id   AF-A0A937VRH2-F1
#
_cell.length_a   1.000
_cell.length_b   1.000
_cell.length_c   1.000
_cell.angle_alpha   90.00
_cell.angle_beta   90.00
_cell.angle_gamma   90.00
#
_symmetry.space_group_name_H-M   'P 1'
#
loop_
_entity.id
_entity.type
_entity.pdbx_description
1 polymer ?
#
loop_
_entity_poly.entity_id
_entity_poly.type
_entity_poly.pdbx_seq_one_letter_code
_entity_poly.pdbx_strand_id
1 'polypeptide(L)'
;MPWNELEVGLKAEPNCIMIKRDFSALAKESYDLIIVGGGIIGTGIARDAAMRGIKTLLLEKEDFAYGTTSRSSRLIHGGLRYLRQLELGLVRQDMREREVLLHIAPHLVHPLPFIIPIARPMDHLALPMGMLLYDIISFDKSLPSCHRLSRRETLDREPGLESKGLAGSYLYYDCQAPFVERLCIENVLSATQHGALVLNHAEVIGLLRSGNGVCGE
;
A
#
# COMPACT_ATOMS: atom_id res chain seq x y z
N MET A 1 45.30 4.86 -14.36
CA MET A 1 44.85 3.47 -14.21
C MET A 1 43.52 3.34 -14.92
N PRO A 2 43.42 2.58 -16.03
CA PRO A 2 42.16 2.42 -16.74
C PRO A 2 41.29 1.36 -16.05
N TRP A 3 40.00 1.65 -15.94
CA TRP A 3 38.97 0.78 -15.41
C TRP A 3 38.57 -0.23 -16.50
N ASN A 4 39.23 -1.39 -16.53
CA ASN A 4 38.76 -2.51 -17.34
C ASN A 4 37.60 -3.21 -16.62
N GLU A 5 36.46 -3.26 -17.32
CA GLU A 5 35.43 -4.30 -17.32
C GLU A 5 35.43 -5.25 -16.11
N LEU A 6 34.73 -4.85 -15.05
CA LEU A 6 34.17 -5.80 -14.10
C LEU A 6 32.91 -6.40 -14.76
N GLU A 7 33.08 -7.52 -15.46
CA GLU A 7 31.97 -8.43 -15.75
C GLU A 7 31.43 -8.95 -14.42
N VAL A 8 30.41 -8.27 -13.88
CA VAL A 8 29.65 -8.77 -12.74
C VAL A 8 28.78 -9.92 -13.25
N GLY A 9 29.30 -11.14 -13.13
CA GLY A 9 28.54 -12.36 -13.39
C GLY A 9 27.40 -12.52 -12.37
N LEU A 10 26.21 -12.03 -12.71
CA LEU A 10 24.99 -12.30 -11.96
C LEU A 10 24.55 -13.73 -12.23
N LYS A 11 24.76 -14.63 -11.27
CA LYS A 11 24.11 -15.95 -11.28
C LYS A 11 22.65 -15.77 -10.84
N ALA A 12 21.72 -15.96 -11.75
CA ALA A 12 20.31 -16.07 -11.39
C ALA A 12 20.12 -17.32 -10.52
N GLU A 13 19.66 -17.14 -9.28
CA GLU A 13 19.25 -18.25 -8.45
C GLU A 13 18.02 -18.94 -9.06
N PRO A 14 17.84 -20.27 -8.87
CA PRO A 14 16.75 -21.04 -9.49
C PRO A 14 15.33 -20.56 -9.13
N ASN A 15 15.18 -19.69 -8.12
CA ASN A 15 13.91 -19.06 -7.72
C ASN A 15 13.79 -17.58 -8.12
N CYS A 16 14.68 -17.07 -8.98
CA CYS A 16 14.59 -15.70 -9.48
C CYS A 16 13.42 -15.57 -10.44
N ILE A 17 12.31 -14.99 -9.97
CA ILE A 17 11.16 -14.65 -10.80
C ILE A 17 11.59 -13.49 -11.71
N MET A 18 11.87 -13.82 -12.96
CA MET A 18 12.20 -12.81 -13.97
C MET A 18 10.90 -12.29 -14.58
N ILE A 19 10.65 -10.98 -14.47
CA ILE A 19 9.60 -10.33 -15.24
C ILE A 19 10.06 -10.31 -16.70
N LYS A 20 9.58 -11.26 -17.50
CA LYS A 20 9.91 -11.33 -18.92
C LYS A 20 9.05 -10.33 -19.69
N ARG A 21 9.68 -9.26 -20.18
CA ARG A 21 9.05 -8.26 -21.07
C ARG A 21 8.92 -8.85 -22.48
N ASP A 22 7.90 -9.67 -22.68
CA ASP A 22 7.64 -10.32 -23.98
C ASP A 22 6.50 -9.63 -24.74
N PHE A 23 6.85 -8.57 -25.46
CA PHE A 23 5.91 -7.87 -26.34
C PHE A 23 5.44 -8.73 -27.51
N SER A 24 6.14 -9.82 -27.85
CA SER A 24 5.76 -10.68 -28.97
C SER A 24 4.53 -11.55 -28.66
N ALA A 25 4.23 -11.76 -27.38
CA ALA A 25 3.05 -12.49 -26.93
C ALA A 25 1.76 -11.68 -27.15
N LEU A 26 1.83 -10.33 -27.16
CA LEU A 26 0.67 -9.46 -27.34
C LEU A 26 -0.12 -9.80 -28.61
N ALA A 27 0.57 -9.99 -29.75
CA ALA A 27 -0.06 -10.24 -31.04
C ALA A 27 -0.43 -11.71 -31.31
N LYS A 28 -0.13 -12.62 -30.37
CA LYS A 28 -0.28 -14.07 -30.56
C LYS A 28 -1.34 -14.68 -29.67
N GLU A 29 -1.82 -13.93 -28.68
CA GLU A 29 -2.61 -14.46 -27.59
C GLU A 29 -3.82 -13.56 -27.30
N SER A 30 -4.99 -14.17 -27.12
CA SER A 30 -6.14 -13.48 -26.53
C SER A 30 -6.01 -13.41 -25.02
N TYR A 31 -6.58 -12.36 -24.41
CA TYR A 31 -6.63 -12.16 -22.95
C TYR A 31 -8.08 -11.99 -22.50
N ASP A 32 -8.41 -12.49 -21.31
CA ASP A 32 -9.74 -12.36 -20.70
C ASP A 32 -9.89 -11.00 -19.99
N LEU A 33 -8.78 -10.46 -19.48
CA LEU A 33 -8.74 -9.19 -18.75
C LEU A 33 -7.50 -8.38 -19.15
N ILE A 34 -7.73 -7.14 -19.58
CA ILE A 34 -6.67 -6.15 -19.83
C ILE A 34 -6.78 -5.05 -18.79
N ILE A 35 -5.68 -4.79 -18.08
CA ILE A 35 -5.54 -3.79 -17.03
C ILE A 35 -4.61 -2.69 -17.53
N VAL A 36 -5.10 -1.46 -17.49
CA VAL A 36 -4.34 -0.28 -17.88
C VAL A 36 -3.92 0.50 -16.63
N GLY A 37 -2.62 0.55 -16.38
CA GLY A 37 -1.99 1.18 -15.22
C GLY A 37 -1.39 0.18 -14.23
N GLY A 38 -0.09 0.32 -13.98
CA GLY A 38 0.73 -0.49 -13.07
C GLY A 38 1.03 0.19 -11.74
N GLY A 39 0.09 0.98 -11.24
CA GLY A 39 0.07 1.40 -9.83
C GLY A 39 -0.52 0.32 -8.92
N ILE A 40 -0.56 0.57 -7.61
CA ILE A 40 -0.96 -0.42 -6.59
C ILE A 40 -2.33 -1.07 -6.86
N ILE A 41 -3.27 -0.29 -7.40
CA ILE A 41 -4.61 -0.77 -7.75
C ILE A 41 -4.52 -1.78 -8.90
N GLY A 42 -3.91 -1.39 -10.02
CA GLY A 42 -3.82 -2.25 -11.20
C GLY A 42 -3.01 -3.51 -10.94
N THR A 43 -1.89 -3.41 -10.23
CA THR A 43 -1.08 -4.58 -9.87
C THR A 43 -1.80 -5.51 -8.90
N GLY A 44 -2.56 -4.96 -7.94
CA GLY A 44 -3.39 -5.75 -7.02
C GLY A 44 -4.50 -6.51 -7.76
N ILE A 45 -5.20 -5.85 -8.70
CA ILE A 45 -6.20 -6.48 -9.56
C ILE A 45 -5.55 -7.57 -10.42
N ALA A 46 -4.39 -7.30 -11.03
CA ALA A 46 -3.69 -8.28 -11.86
C ALA A 46 -3.30 -9.53 -11.07
N ARG A 47 -2.81 -9.34 -9.84
CA ARG A 47 -2.49 -10.44 -8.93
C ARG A 47 -3.73 -11.27 -8.60
N ASP A 48 -4.83 -10.63 -8.17
CA ASP A 48 -6.05 -11.35 -7.80
C ASP A 48 -6.65 -12.10 -9.00
N ALA A 49 -6.73 -11.45 -10.17
CA ALA A 49 -7.25 -12.08 -11.38
C ALA A 49 -6.40 -13.29 -11.82
N ALA A 50 -5.08 -13.15 -11.84
CA ALA A 50 -4.16 -14.23 -12.20
C ALA A 50 -4.24 -15.41 -11.22
N MET A 51 -4.33 -15.14 -9.91
CA MET A 51 -4.52 -16.17 -8.87
C MET A 51 -5.82 -16.97 -9.05
N ARG A 52 -6.83 -16.39 -9.72
CA ARG A 52 -8.09 -17.05 -10.08
C ARG A 52 -8.05 -17.76 -11.44
N GLY A 53 -6.92 -17.76 -12.13
CA GLY A 53 -6.75 -18.37 -13.44
C GLY A 53 -7.29 -17.55 -14.61
N ILE A 54 -7.58 -16.26 -14.40
CA ILE A 54 -8.03 -15.36 -15.47
C ILE A 54 -6.81 -14.97 -16.31
N LYS A 55 -6.89 -15.15 -17.63
CA LYS A 55 -5.78 -14.80 -18.53
C LYS A 55 -5.64 -13.28 -18.61
N THR A 56 -4.69 -12.76 -17.84
CA THR A 56 -4.60 -11.33 -17.52
C THR A 56 -3.39 -10.69 -18.19
N LEU A 57 -3.61 -9.51 -18.79
CA LEU A 57 -2.59 -8.61 -19.30
C LEU A 57 -2.62 -7.30 -18.50
N LEU A 58 -1.47 -6.85 -17.99
CA LEU A 58 -1.30 -5.52 -17.39
C LEU A 58 -0.32 -4.70 -18.22
N LEU A 59 -0.71 -3.46 -18.55
CA LEU A 59 0.07 -2.50 -19.32
C LEU A 59 0.30 -1.23 -18.49
N GLU A 60 1.54 -0.81 -18.32
CA GLU A 60 1.94 0.43 -17.64
C GLU A 60 2.80 1.27 -18.58
N LYS A 61 2.48 2.56 -18.71
CA LYS A 61 3.18 3.49 -19.59
C LYS A 61 4.61 3.78 -19.14
N GLU A 62 4.84 3.94 -17.84
CA GLU A 62 6.12 4.29 -17.25
C GLU A 62 6.72 3.05 -16.58
N ASP A 63 7.33 3.19 -15.39
CA ASP A 63 7.68 2.06 -14.55
C ASP A 63 6.54 1.71 -13.57
N PHE A 64 6.55 0.49 -13.02
CA PHE A 64 5.57 0.09 -12.00
C PHE A 64 5.66 1.02 -10.78
N ALA A 65 4.50 1.34 -10.20
CA ALA A 65 4.36 2.32 -9.11
C ALA A 65 4.84 3.76 -9.44
N TYR A 66 5.15 4.09 -10.71
CA TYR A 66 5.66 5.41 -11.07
C TYR A 66 4.71 6.55 -10.71
N GLY A 67 3.39 6.34 -10.74
CA GLY A 67 2.36 7.35 -10.46
C GLY A 67 2.16 7.67 -8.96
N THR A 68 0.91 7.82 -8.53
CA THR A 68 0.54 8.21 -7.15
C THR A 68 1.07 7.25 -6.08
N THR A 69 1.20 5.96 -6.40
CA THR A 69 1.66 4.93 -5.47
C THR A 69 2.97 5.32 -4.78
N SER A 70 3.99 5.76 -5.52
CA SER A 70 5.31 6.16 -4.97
C SER A 70 5.33 7.52 -4.26
N ARG A 71 4.23 8.29 -4.34
CA ARG A 71 4.11 9.67 -3.80
C ARG A 71 3.06 9.76 -2.68
N SER A 72 2.85 8.68 -1.94
CA SER A 72 1.97 8.66 -0.78
C SER A 72 2.69 9.15 0.50
N SER A 73 1.92 9.31 1.59
CA SER A 73 2.48 9.47 2.94
C SER A 73 3.18 8.22 3.46
N ARG A 74 3.11 7.09 2.72
CA ARG A 74 3.69 5.79 3.06
C ARG A 74 3.11 5.19 4.35
N LEU A 75 1.88 5.57 4.68
CA LEU A 75 1.13 5.08 5.82
C LEU A 75 0.01 4.14 5.36
N ILE A 76 -0.22 3.10 6.13
CA ILE A 76 -1.41 2.25 6.06
C ILE A 76 -2.18 2.56 7.34
N HIS A 77 -3.12 3.50 7.22
CA HIS A 77 -3.85 4.03 8.37
C HIS A 77 -5.26 3.47 8.49
N GLY A 78 -5.74 3.28 9.71
CA GLY A 78 -7.10 2.81 10.01
C GLY A 78 -8.16 3.91 9.93
N GLY A 79 -7.86 5.07 9.35
CA GLY A 79 -8.89 6.07 9.04
C GLY A 79 -9.38 6.90 10.23
N LEU A 80 -8.54 7.15 11.24
CA LEU A 80 -8.92 7.91 12.44
C LEU A 80 -9.59 9.27 12.12
N ARG A 81 -9.20 9.90 11.01
CA ARG A 81 -9.82 11.14 10.52
C ARG A 81 -11.28 10.93 10.09
N TYR A 82 -11.59 9.83 9.41
CA TYR A 82 -12.93 9.48 8.93
C TYR A 82 -13.89 9.15 10.08
N LEU A 83 -13.34 8.77 11.24
CA LEU A 83 -14.13 8.62 12.46
C LEU A 83 -14.86 9.91 12.85
N ARG A 84 -14.26 11.09 12.58
CA ARG A 84 -14.90 12.39 12.83
C ARG A 84 -16.07 12.67 11.88
N GLN A 85 -16.11 12.00 10.73
CA GLN A 85 -17.17 12.09 9.73
C GLN A 85 -18.24 11.00 9.92
N LEU A 86 -18.12 10.17 10.96
CA LEU A 86 -19.01 9.04 11.26
C LEU A 86 -19.07 7.98 10.14
N GLU A 87 -18.02 7.90 9.31
CA GLU A 87 -17.90 6.88 8.25
C GLU A 87 -17.39 5.55 8.83
N LEU A 88 -18.14 4.98 9.79
CA LEU A 88 -17.71 3.82 10.58
C LEU A 88 -17.42 2.58 9.71
N GLY A 89 -18.17 2.41 8.62
CA GLY A 89 -17.95 1.30 7.67
C GLY A 89 -16.59 1.40 6.97
N LEU A 90 -16.20 2.61 6.56
CA LEU A 90 -14.91 2.85 5.91
C LEU A 90 -13.76 2.64 6.90
N VAL A 91 -13.88 3.20 8.12
CA VAL A 91 -12.91 2.98 9.20
C VAL A 91 -12.72 1.48 9.45
N ARG A 92 -13.81 0.72 9.54
CA ARG A 92 -13.74 -0.73 9.77
C ARG A 92 -13.05 -1.48 8.63
N GLN A 93 -13.31 -1.08 7.38
CA GLN A 93 -12.66 -1.65 6.21
C GLN A 93 -11.16 -1.35 6.22
N ASP A 94 -10.77 -0.08 6.43
CA ASP A 94 -9.37 0.34 6.50
C ASP A 94 -8.60 -0.43 7.58
N MET A 95 -9.20 -0.62 8.74
CA MET A 95 -8.59 -1.38 9.85
C MET A 95 -8.42 -2.86 9.52
N ARG A 96 -9.40 -3.47 8.86
CA ARG A 96 -9.30 -4.86 8.42
C ARG A 96 -8.20 -5.05 7.38
N GLU A 97 -8.16 -4.19 6.37
CA GLU A 97 -7.15 -4.26 5.31
C GLU A 97 -5.74 -3.98 5.85
N ARG A 98 -5.60 -3.11 6.86
CA ARG A 98 -4.33 -2.90 7.57
C ARG A 98 -3.82 -4.19 8.21
N GLU A 99 -4.69 -4.93 8.90
CA GLU A 99 -4.33 -6.24 9.50
C GLU A 99 -3.99 -7.28 8.44
N VAL A 100 -4.74 -7.30 7.32
CA VAL A 100 -4.42 -8.18 6.18
C VAL A 100 -3.02 -7.86 5.65
N LEU A 101 -2.69 -6.59 5.43
CA LEU A 101 -1.38 -6.17 4.93
C LEU A 101 -0.23 -6.50 5.91
N LEU A 102 -0.45 -6.33 7.22
CA LEU A 102 0.49 -6.77 8.25
C LEU A 102 0.74 -8.28 8.18
N HIS A 103 -0.29 -9.07 7.86
CA HIS A 103 -0.18 -10.52 7.79
C HIS A 103 0.46 -11.03 6.49
N ILE A 104 0.06 -10.48 5.34
CA ILE A 104 0.52 -10.98 4.02
C ILE A 104 1.85 -10.37 3.58
N ALA A 105 2.23 -9.20 4.10
CA ALA A 105 3.45 -8.49 3.75
C ALA A 105 4.20 -7.95 4.99
N PRO A 106 4.50 -8.79 6.01
CA PRO A 106 5.12 -8.35 7.27
C PRO A 106 6.53 -7.78 7.09
N HIS A 107 7.19 -8.09 5.98
CA HIS A 107 8.52 -7.58 5.60
C HIS A 107 8.47 -6.20 4.93
N LEU A 108 7.28 -5.70 4.56
CA LEU A 108 7.08 -4.37 3.96
C LEU A 108 6.23 -3.44 4.82
N VAL A 109 5.35 -4.01 5.66
CA VAL A 109 4.39 -3.26 6.47
C VAL A 109 4.70 -3.47 7.94
N HIS A 110 4.87 -2.36 8.66
CA HIS A 110 5.30 -2.39 10.05
C HIS A 110 4.40 -1.50 10.93
N PRO A 111 4.15 -1.89 12.18
CA PRO A 111 3.53 -1.01 13.17
C PRO A 111 4.30 0.30 13.34
N LEU A 112 3.59 1.43 13.38
CA LEU A 112 4.14 2.75 13.64
C LEU A 112 3.34 3.43 14.77
N PRO A 113 4.00 3.85 15.87
CA PRO A 113 3.37 4.61 16.95
C PRO A 113 3.10 6.06 16.51
N PHE A 114 1.94 6.59 16.90
CA PHE A 114 1.51 7.97 16.66
C PHE A 114 1.11 8.64 17.97
N ILE A 115 1.63 9.84 18.21
CA ILE A 115 1.34 10.67 19.38
C ILE A 115 0.40 11.81 18.97
N ILE A 116 -0.77 11.89 19.60
CA ILE A 116 -1.71 13.00 19.44
C ILE A 116 -1.69 13.86 20.71
N PRO A 117 -1.12 15.07 20.67
CA PRO A 117 -1.07 15.95 21.84
C PRO A 117 -2.46 16.46 22.25
N ILE A 118 -2.69 16.55 23.56
CA ILE A 118 -3.84 17.20 24.16
C ILE A 118 -3.42 18.63 24.51
N ALA A 119 -3.73 19.59 23.62
CA ALA A 119 -3.29 20.98 23.77
C ALA A 119 -4.44 21.99 23.75
N ARG A 120 -5.60 21.65 23.18
CA ARG A 120 -6.76 22.54 23.13
C ARG A 120 -7.83 22.09 24.12
N PRO A 121 -8.66 23.00 24.67
CA PRO A 121 -9.73 22.64 25.60
C PRO A 121 -10.65 21.52 25.08
N MET A 122 -11.02 21.55 23.80
CA MET A 122 -11.89 20.54 23.19
C MET A 122 -11.22 19.15 23.09
N ASP A 123 -9.89 19.09 23.02
CA ASP A 123 -9.16 17.82 22.89
C ASP A 123 -9.33 16.96 24.16
N HIS A 124 -9.53 17.59 25.33
CA HIS A 124 -9.74 16.90 26.61
C HIS A 124 -10.99 16.03 26.63
N LEU A 125 -12.00 16.32 25.81
CA LEU A 125 -13.24 15.55 25.71
C LEU A 125 -13.28 14.73 24.41
N ALA A 126 -12.88 15.32 23.29
CA ALA A 126 -12.97 14.69 21.98
C ALA A 126 -12.00 13.52 21.81
N LEU A 127 -10.74 13.64 22.28
CA LEU A 127 -9.75 12.57 22.10
C LEU A 127 -10.07 11.31 22.90
N PRO A 128 -10.43 11.37 24.20
CA PRO A 128 -10.82 10.17 24.93
C PRO A 128 -11.97 9.39 24.24
N MET A 129 -13.01 10.10 23.79
CA MET A 129 -14.14 9.47 23.09
C MET A 129 -13.74 8.90 21.74
N GLY A 130 -12.96 9.65 20.96
CA GLY A 130 -12.48 9.21 19.64
C GLY A 130 -11.56 7.99 19.74
N MET A 131 -10.64 7.99 20.70
CA MET A 131 -9.72 6.87 20.93
C MET A 131 -10.45 5.62 21.43
N LEU A 132 -11.42 5.78 22.34
CA LEU A 132 -12.26 4.67 22.79
C LEU A 132 -13.06 4.07 21.63
N LEU A 133 -13.70 4.91 20.82
CA LEU A 133 -14.47 4.45 19.67
C LEU A 133 -13.58 3.78 18.62
N TYR A 134 -12.38 4.32 18.39
CA TYR A 134 -11.39 3.73 17.48
C TYR A 134 -10.98 2.34 17.96
N ASP A 135 -10.69 2.17 19.26
CA ASP A 135 -10.34 0.86 19.84
C ASP A 135 -11.50 -0.14 19.73
N ILE A 136 -12.74 0.28 20.00
CA ILE A 136 -13.95 -0.57 19.88
C ILE A 136 -14.16 -1.07 18.45
N ILE A 137 -14.03 -0.20 17.45
CA ILE A 137 -14.20 -0.58 16.03
C ILE A 137 -13.09 -1.53 15.60
N SER A 138 -11.91 -1.41 16.23
CA SER A 138 -10.71 -2.18 15.95
C SER A 138 -10.51 -3.39 16.86
N PHE A 139 -11.58 -3.94 17.44
CA PHE A 139 -11.50 -4.97 18.47
C PHE A 139 -10.68 -6.22 18.07
N ASP A 140 -10.52 -6.47 16.76
CA ASP A 140 -9.79 -7.60 16.19
C ASP A 140 -8.36 -7.26 15.71
N LYS A 141 -7.84 -6.07 16.04
CA LYS A 141 -6.49 -5.66 15.66
C LYS A 141 -5.39 -6.43 16.39
N SER A 142 -4.27 -6.67 15.72
CA SER A 142 -3.04 -7.16 16.35
C SER A 142 -2.21 -6.05 16.99
N LEU A 143 -2.44 -4.80 16.59
CA LEU A 143 -1.73 -3.63 17.10
C LEU A 143 -2.12 -3.28 18.55
N PRO A 144 -1.20 -2.71 19.35
CA PRO A 144 -1.52 -2.28 20.72
C PRO A 144 -2.70 -1.28 20.77
N SER A 145 -3.51 -1.41 21.81
CA SER A 145 -4.61 -0.47 22.09
C SER A 145 -4.10 0.93 22.41
N CYS A 146 -4.99 1.90 22.23
CA CYS A 146 -4.68 3.29 22.53
C CYS A 146 -4.42 3.47 24.03
N HIS A 147 -3.43 4.28 24.37
CA HIS A 147 -3.14 4.63 25.75
C HIS A 147 -2.82 6.11 25.90
N ARG A 148 -3.18 6.66 27.06
CA ARG A 148 -2.87 8.04 27.40
C ARG A 148 -1.46 8.11 27.98
N LEU A 149 -0.69 9.10 27.53
CA LEU A 149 0.59 9.50 28.10
C LEU A 149 0.40 10.77 28.91
N SER A 150 1.06 10.82 30.07
CA SER A 150 1.21 12.04 30.86
C SER A 150 2.07 13.06 30.10
N ARG A 151 1.96 14.34 30.47
CA ARG A 151 2.80 15.41 29.90
C ARG A 151 4.29 15.08 29.96
N ARG A 152 4.75 14.46 31.07
CA ARG A 152 6.14 14.06 31.23
C ARG A 152 6.52 12.99 30.22
N GLU A 153 5.74 11.90 30.14
CA GLU A 153 6.00 10.82 29.17
C GLU A 153 5.94 11.31 27.72
N THR A 154 5.04 12.24 27.40
CA THR A 154 4.97 12.85 26.07
C THR A 154 6.26 13.60 25.74
N LEU A 155 6.76 14.45 26.64
CA LEU A 155 7.97 15.25 26.43
C LEU A 155 9.25 14.40 26.49
N ASP A 156 9.25 13.31 27.26
CA ASP A 156 10.35 12.35 27.29
C ASP A 156 10.49 11.62 25.94
N ARG A 157 9.37 11.35 25.25
CA ARG A 157 9.36 10.73 23.91
C ARG A 157 9.59 11.72 22.78
N GLU A 158 9.00 12.90 22.87
CA GLU A 158 9.08 13.96 21.85
C GLU A 158 9.53 15.29 22.47
N PRO A 159 10.84 15.45 22.76
CA PRO A 159 11.37 16.65 23.44
C PRO A 159 11.19 17.94 22.66
N GLY A 160 11.03 17.86 21.33
CA GLY A 160 10.82 19.01 20.45
C GLY A 160 9.38 19.54 20.42
N LEU A 161 8.44 18.89 21.12
CA LEU A 161 7.05 19.29 21.14
C LEU A 161 6.83 20.56 21.98
N GLU A 162 5.95 21.45 21.52
CA GLU A 162 5.58 22.65 22.29
C GLU A 162 5.00 22.24 23.66
N SER A 163 5.67 22.70 24.72
CA SER A 163 5.38 22.29 26.08
C SER A 163 4.32 23.16 26.77
N LYS A 164 4.08 24.37 26.25
CA LYS A 164 3.13 25.32 26.81
C LYS A 164 1.69 24.90 26.46
N GLY A 165 0.86 24.70 27.48
CA GLY A 165 -0.53 24.27 27.31
C GLY A 165 -0.71 22.78 27.00
N LEU A 166 0.38 22.01 26.90
CA LEU A 166 0.34 20.56 26.72
C LEU A 166 -0.11 19.86 28.02
N ALA A 167 -1.24 19.16 27.98
CA ALA A 167 -1.74 18.37 29.10
C ALA A 167 -1.24 16.91 29.10
N GLY A 168 -0.72 16.43 27.97
CA GLY A 168 -0.32 15.04 27.72
C GLY A 168 -0.63 14.67 26.28
N SER A 169 -0.73 13.38 25.98
CA SER A 169 -1.07 12.90 24.65
C SER A 169 -1.78 11.56 24.67
N TYR A 170 -2.33 11.16 23.53
CA TYR A 170 -2.71 9.78 23.28
C TYR A 170 -1.67 9.13 22.36
N LEU A 171 -1.21 7.94 22.72
CA LEU A 171 -0.46 7.08 21.83
C LEU A 171 -1.40 6.05 21.23
N TYR A 172 -1.43 5.98 19.91
CA TYR A 172 -2.10 4.91 19.18
C TYR A 172 -1.16 4.35 18.12
N TYR A 173 -1.54 3.23 17.52
CA TYR A 173 -0.75 2.56 16.49
C TYR A 173 -1.51 2.51 15.18
N ASP A 174 -0.78 2.80 14.12
CA ASP A 174 -1.15 2.55 12.73
C ASP A 174 0.01 1.79 12.07
N CYS A 175 0.05 1.71 10.75
CA CYS A 175 1.15 1.05 10.04
C CYS A 175 1.85 1.98 9.06
N GLN A 176 3.10 1.64 8.76
CA GLN A 176 3.91 2.27 7.74
C GLN A 176 4.33 1.22 6.71
N ALA A 177 4.35 1.64 5.45
CA ALA A 177 4.97 0.91 4.35
C ALA A 177 6.07 1.79 3.73
N PRO A 178 7.30 1.78 4.26
CA PRO A 178 8.35 2.72 3.87
C PRO A 178 8.70 2.67 2.37
N PHE A 179 8.48 1.53 1.72
CA PHE A 179 8.75 1.29 0.30
C PHE A 179 7.48 0.78 -0.39
N VAL A 180 6.48 1.64 -0.53
CA VAL A 180 5.18 1.35 -1.18
C VAL A 180 5.32 0.82 -2.61
N GLU A 181 6.36 1.25 -3.32
CA GLU A 181 6.74 0.73 -4.63
C GLU A 181 7.10 -0.76 -4.58
N ARG A 182 7.73 -1.25 -3.50
CA ARG A 182 8.03 -2.68 -3.34
C ARG A 182 6.76 -3.51 -3.15
N LEU A 183 5.76 -2.98 -2.44
CA LEU A 183 4.46 -3.63 -2.31
C LEU A 183 3.78 -3.77 -3.69
N CYS A 184 3.94 -2.76 -4.56
CA CYS A 184 3.48 -2.81 -5.94
C CYS A 184 4.23 -3.89 -6.73
N ILE A 185 5.57 -3.91 -6.65
CA ILE A 185 6.40 -4.90 -7.33
C ILE A 185 6.10 -6.34 -6.86
N GLU A 186 5.85 -6.58 -5.58
CA GLU A 186 5.47 -7.92 -5.11
C GLU A 186 4.13 -8.39 -5.67
N ASN A 187 3.19 -7.45 -5.89
CA ASN A 187 1.98 -7.78 -6.63
C ASN A 187 2.28 -8.16 -8.09
N VAL A 188 3.18 -7.44 -8.76
CA VAL A 188 3.62 -7.76 -10.13
C VAL A 188 4.27 -9.14 -10.19
N LEU A 189 5.25 -9.41 -9.31
CA LEU A 189 5.95 -10.70 -9.24
C LEU A 189 4.96 -11.84 -8.99
N SER A 190 4.05 -11.67 -8.02
CA SER A 190 3.00 -12.65 -7.75
C SER A 190 2.07 -12.84 -8.93
N ALA A 191 1.67 -11.78 -9.64
CA ALA A 191 0.82 -11.90 -10.83
C ALA A 191 1.53 -12.68 -11.94
N THR A 192 2.81 -12.39 -12.21
CA THR A 192 3.63 -13.10 -13.20
C THR A 192 3.80 -14.58 -12.84
N GLN A 193 4.02 -14.90 -11.55
CA GLN A 193 4.06 -16.30 -11.09
C GLN A 193 2.77 -17.07 -11.36
N HIS A 194 1.62 -16.38 -11.36
CA HIS A 194 0.32 -16.97 -11.67
C HIS A 194 -0.06 -16.83 -13.16
N GLY A 195 0.89 -16.47 -14.02
CA GLY A 195 0.72 -16.50 -15.48
C GLY A 195 0.21 -15.19 -16.10
N ALA A 196 0.11 -14.09 -15.35
CA ALA A 196 -0.18 -12.79 -15.96
C ALA A 196 0.99 -12.30 -16.81
N LEU A 197 0.68 -11.76 -17.99
CA LEU A 197 1.64 -10.95 -18.74
C LEU A 197 1.58 -9.52 -18.22
N VAL A 198 2.73 -9.00 -17.78
CA VAL A 198 2.84 -7.65 -17.22
C VAL A 198 3.93 -6.88 -17.95
N LEU A 199 3.59 -5.72 -18.50
CA LEU A 199 4.50 -4.91 -19.30
C LEU A 199 4.49 -3.47 -18.78
N ASN A 200 5.65 -3.00 -18.32
CA ASN A 200 5.91 -1.59 -18.10
C ASN A 200 6.54 -0.98 -19.38
N HIS A 201 6.59 0.34 -19.49
CA HIS A 201 6.96 1.06 -20.72
C HIS A 201 6.08 0.72 -21.94
N ALA A 202 4.81 0.37 -21.69
CA ALA A 202 3.80 0.00 -22.67
C ALA A 202 2.60 0.96 -22.57
N GLU A 203 2.62 2.02 -23.37
CA GLU A 203 1.53 3.01 -23.38
C GLU A 203 0.33 2.51 -24.19
N VAL A 204 -0.85 2.53 -23.55
CA VAL A 204 -2.12 2.31 -24.24
C VAL A 204 -2.56 3.64 -24.86
N ILE A 205 -2.43 3.73 -26.18
CA ILE A 205 -2.73 4.95 -26.95
C ILE A 205 -4.18 5.01 -27.47
N GLY A 206 -4.92 3.92 -27.37
CA GLY A 206 -6.29 3.81 -27.88
C GLY A 206 -6.92 2.48 -27.52
N LEU A 207 -8.24 2.42 -27.62
CA LEU A 207 -9.03 1.21 -27.39
C LEU A 207 -9.64 0.76 -28.72
N LEU A 208 -9.46 -0.50 -29.09
CA LEU A 208 -10.19 -1.07 -30.22
C LEU A 208 -11.65 -1.30 -29.79
N ARG A 209 -12.59 -1.08 -30.71
CA ARG A 209 -14.02 -1.22 -30.43
C ARG A 209 -14.66 -2.08 -31.49
N SER A 210 -15.52 -2.99 -31.04
CA SER A 210 -16.38 -3.78 -31.91
C SER A 210 -17.82 -3.63 -31.42
N GLY A 211 -18.66 -2.97 -32.23
CA GLY A 211 -20.00 -2.55 -31.84
C GLY A 211 -19.98 -1.62 -30.61
N ASN A 212 -20.75 -1.96 -29.58
CA ASN A 212 -20.80 -1.22 -28.30
C ASN A 212 -19.73 -1.70 -27.30
N GLY A 213 -18.90 -2.69 -27.65
CA GLY A 213 -17.87 -3.25 -26.79
C GLY A 213 -16.47 -2.69 -27.08
N VAL A 214 -15.60 -2.73 -26.08
CA VAL A 214 -14.15 -2.56 -26.23
C VAL A 214 -13.54 -3.96 -26.43
N CYS A 215 -12.68 -4.11 -27.44
CA CYS A 215 -11.93 -5.33 -27.70
C CYS A 215 -10.43 -5.03 -27.72
N GLY A 216 -9.60 -6.08 -27.58
CA GLY A 216 -8.16 -6.05 -27.84
C GLY A 216 -7.83 -7.13 -28.87
N GLU A 217 -6.91 -6.85 -29.78
CA GLU A 217 -6.30 -7.83 -30.69
C GLU A 217 -4.91 -8.20 -30.21
#